data_AF-R7A356-F1
#
_entry.id   AF-R7A356-F1
#
_cell.length_a   1.000
_cell.length_b   1.000
_cell.length_c   1.000
_cell.angle_alpha   90.00
_cell.angle_beta   90.00
_cell.angle_gamma   90.00
#
_symmetry.space_group_name_H-M   'P 1'
#
loop_
_entity.id
_entity.type
_entity.pdbx_description
1 polymer ?
#
loop_
_entity_poly.entity_id
_entity_poly.type
_entity_poly.pdbx_seq_one_letter_code
_entity_poly.pdbx_strand_id
1 'polypeptide(L)'
;MKYSWSQCWDDVQQGGLLLYAQNTKDSTYISRVQKHLDYWCSGKQLDGGLCYVDTWGCLRYANNIGFLAAVACDTLFSSDAALCTKYKTLYENQINYSLGDNPDHQCYVVGHCANSPKNPHHRTAHCSWKNALETPETNRHVLYGALVGGPDNSGNYEDDRGNYINNEVATDYNAGFTALLCKMVSAYGGETDAAFPEPEVRTPEFFVEAKATSDAGGVNLSLKFTNQTAWPARVEDNLSYRYYMDLSEVIAAGSKPEDVVIRCDRDQSAMYSDVTPAQISGIQHYSGDIYYVEVTYPDGRAAIPISEGRYQCETMLALVFPNYGKGWDSTNDYSCQDIEGVEDNVMTDKITVYQNGVLLYGIEPDGTAPVTTAASTSGSSTGTTTGTETALPGDANADGKVQIADVVTLNKYLVGAGTLTAQGAKNADMDGNGRLNAVDAVLLKRIFVS
;
A
#
# COMPACT_ATOMS: atom_id res chain seq x y z
N MET A 1 -24.87 -10.20 -36.89
CA MET A 1 -23.64 -9.94 -36.11
C MET A 1 -23.53 -8.45 -35.86
N LYS A 2 -23.59 -8.04 -34.58
CA LYS A 2 -23.40 -6.65 -34.12
C LYS A 2 -21.95 -6.23 -34.44
N TYR A 3 -21.75 -4.98 -34.81
CA TYR A 3 -20.42 -4.44 -35.21
C TYR A 3 -20.13 -3.04 -34.63
N SER A 4 -21.12 -2.42 -33.96
CA SER A 4 -21.04 -1.07 -33.40
C SER A 4 -20.78 -1.06 -31.89
N TRP A 5 -20.32 -2.18 -31.33
CA TRP A 5 -19.95 -2.31 -29.93
C TRP A 5 -18.51 -2.81 -29.83
N SER A 6 -17.80 -2.41 -28.79
CA SER A 6 -16.40 -2.80 -28.56
C SER A 6 -16.31 -4.21 -27.96
N GLN A 7 -15.19 -4.89 -28.20
CA GLN A 7 -14.80 -6.09 -27.46
C GLN A 7 -14.76 -5.77 -25.97
N CYS A 8 -15.37 -6.60 -25.13
CA CYS A 8 -15.31 -6.44 -23.68
C CYS A 8 -15.51 -7.77 -22.95
N TRP A 9 -15.63 -7.69 -21.62
CA TRP A 9 -15.84 -8.85 -20.75
C TRP A 9 -17.19 -9.55 -20.98
N ASP A 10 -18.22 -8.82 -21.45
CA ASP A 10 -19.57 -9.36 -21.71
C ASP A 10 -19.71 -9.92 -23.14
N ASP A 11 -19.22 -9.16 -24.14
CA ASP A 11 -19.30 -9.54 -25.55
C ASP A 11 -17.90 -9.65 -26.18
N VAL A 12 -17.48 -10.90 -26.39
CA VAL A 12 -16.19 -11.27 -26.98
C VAL A 12 -16.27 -11.57 -28.49
N GLN A 13 -17.40 -11.24 -29.13
CA GLN A 13 -17.66 -11.61 -30.53
C GLN A 13 -16.64 -11.00 -31.49
N GLN A 14 -16.18 -9.77 -31.26
CA GLN A 14 -15.27 -9.09 -32.21
C GLN A 14 -13.88 -9.75 -32.25
N GLY A 15 -13.32 -10.08 -31.09
CA GLY A 15 -12.07 -10.84 -30.99
C GLY A 15 -12.23 -12.26 -31.55
N GLY A 16 -13.34 -12.92 -31.25
CA GLY A 16 -13.65 -14.24 -31.82
C GLY A 16 -13.74 -14.23 -33.35
N LEU A 17 -14.38 -13.23 -33.94
CA LEU A 17 -14.48 -13.05 -35.39
C LEU A 17 -13.12 -12.78 -36.03
N LEU A 18 -12.28 -11.96 -35.38
CA LEU A 18 -10.92 -11.68 -35.85
C LEU A 18 -10.09 -12.96 -35.91
N LEU A 19 -10.07 -13.75 -34.84
CA LEU A 19 -9.36 -15.03 -34.80
C LEU A 19 -9.93 -16.03 -35.81
N TYR A 20 -11.26 -16.10 -35.95
CA TYR A 20 -11.90 -16.99 -36.92
C TYR A 20 -11.54 -16.61 -38.36
N ALA A 21 -11.58 -15.32 -38.70
CA ALA A 21 -11.17 -14.81 -40.00
C ALA A 21 -9.69 -15.10 -40.29
N GLN A 22 -8.81 -14.97 -39.28
CA GLN A 22 -7.39 -15.29 -39.43
C GLN A 22 -7.16 -16.76 -39.75
N ASN A 23 -7.89 -17.67 -39.10
CA ASN A 23 -7.71 -19.11 -39.27
C ASN A 23 -8.34 -19.64 -40.56
N THR A 24 -9.53 -19.15 -40.92
CA THR A 24 -10.29 -19.68 -42.06
C THR A 24 -9.99 -18.97 -43.37
N LYS A 25 -9.53 -17.71 -43.31
CA LYS A 25 -9.41 -16.81 -44.47
C LYS A 25 -10.73 -16.59 -45.20
N ASP A 26 -11.87 -16.87 -44.56
CA ASP A 26 -13.19 -16.69 -45.15
C ASP A 26 -13.50 -15.19 -45.29
N SER A 27 -13.75 -14.77 -46.53
CA SER A 27 -13.98 -13.37 -46.90
C SER A 27 -15.17 -12.75 -46.18
N THR A 28 -16.19 -13.54 -45.82
CA THR A 28 -17.34 -13.08 -45.05
C THR A 28 -16.92 -12.54 -43.69
N TYR A 29 -16.05 -13.26 -43.00
CA TYR A 29 -15.59 -12.89 -41.66
C TYR A 29 -14.54 -11.79 -41.71
N ILE A 30 -13.67 -11.79 -42.72
CA ILE A 30 -12.74 -10.68 -42.98
C ILE A 30 -13.51 -9.37 -43.19
N SER A 31 -14.54 -9.37 -44.05
CA SER A 31 -15.39 -8.19 -44.26
C SER A 31 -16.15 -7.75 -43.01
N ARG A 32 -16.44 -8.68 -42.08
CA ARG A 32 -17.09 -8.34 -40.80
C ARG A 32 -16.14 -7.63 -39.85
N VAL A 33 -14.89 -8.10 -39.75
CA VAL A 33 -13.84 -7.40 -38.99
C VAL A 33 -13.61 -6.01 -39.58
N GLN A 34 -13.45 -5.91 -40.89
CA GLN A 34 -13.27 -4.63 -41.58
C GLN A 34 -14.43 -3.66 -41.29
N LYS A 35 -15.68 -4.15 -41.37
CA LYS A 35 -16.87 -3.36 -41.08
C LYS A 35 -16.91 -2.83 -39.64
N HIS A 36 -16.45 -3.61 -38.67
CA HIS A 36 -16.35 -3.18 -37.27
C HIS A 36 -15.29 -2.08 -37.10
N LEU A 37 -14.10 -2.26 -37.65
CA LEU A 37 -13.02 -1.26 -37.53
C LEU A 37 -13.33 0.02 -38.30
N ASP A 38 -13.90 -0.09 -39.50
CA ASP A 38 -14.33 1.05 -40.30
C ASP A 38 -15.39 1.89 -39.58
N TYR A 39 -16.30 1.24 -38.85
CA TYR A 39 -17.29 1.94 -38.04
C TYR A 39 -16.62 2.83 -36.99
N TRP A 40 -15.56 2.35 -36.31
CA TRP A 40 -14.87 3.13 -35.27
C TRP A 40 -13.94 4.20 -35.83
N CYS A 41 -13.45 4.07 -37.06
CA CYS A 41 -12.72 5.14 -37.73
C CYS A 41 -13.56 6.39 -38.02
N SER A 42 -14.89 6.26 -38.15
CA SER A 42 -15.80 7.36 -38.46
C SER A 42 -16.97 7.47 -37.48
N GLY A 43 -16.86 6.76 -36.37
CA GLY A 43 -17.91 6.66 -35.36
C GLY A 43 -17.97 7.89 -34.48
N LYS A 44 -18.71 7.78 -33.37
CA LYS A 44 -18.70 8.82 -32.35
C LYS A 44 -17.32 8.92 -31.72
N GLN A 45 -16.74 10.11 -31.79
CA GLN A 45 -15.47 10.45 -31.16
C GLN A 45 -15.62 11.72 -30.34
N LEU A 46 -14.88 11.82 -29.24
CA LEU A 46 -14.68 13.10 -28.54
C LEU A 46 -13.61 13.93 -29.24
N ASP A 47 -13.50 15.20 -28.86
CA ASP A 47 -12.35 16.03 -29.24
C ASP A 47 -11.05 15.33 -28.81
N GLY A 48 -10.04 15.35 -29.71
CA GLY A 48 -8.82 14.55 -29.58
C GLY A 48 -8.92 13.12 -30.16
N GLY A 49 -10.08 12.70 -30.68
CA GLY A 49 -10.21 11.46 -31.46
C GLY A 49 -10.43 10.19 -30.64
N LEU A 50 -10.81 10.31 -29.36
CA LEU A 50 -11.20 9.17 -28.53
C LEU A 50 -12.51 8.57 -29.01
N CYS A 51 -12.52 7.29 -29.36
CA CYS A 51 -13.74 6.53 -29.68
C CYS A 51 -14.62 6.39 -28.43
N TYR A 52 -15.74 7.12 -28.39
CA TYR A 52 -16.63 7.13 -27.23
C TYR A 52 -17.75 6.11 -27.40
N VAL A 53 -17.61 4.98 -26.70
CA VAL A 53 -18.56 3.86 -26.78
C VAL A 53 -19.72 4.02 -25.79
N ASP A 54 -19.39 4.30 -24.53
CA ASP A 54 -20.33 4.35 -23.42
C ASP A 54 -19.78 5.25 -22.30
N THR A 55 -20.65 5.61 -21.36
CA THR A 55 -20.31 6.38 -20.15
C THR A 55 -19.41 5.60 -19.20
N TRP A 56 -19.58 4.29 -19.10
CA TRP A 56 -18.74 3.47 -18.23
C TRP A 56 -17.49 2.99 -18.97
N GLY A 57 -16.31 3.42 -18.52
CA GLY A 57 -15.03 2.93 -19.04
C GLY A 57 -14.84 3.20 -20.52
N CYS A 58 -14.96 4.46 -20.93
CA CYS A 58 -14.80 4.86 -22.34
C CYS A 58 -13.38 4.52 -22.83
N LEU A 59 -12.34 4.73 -22.02
CA LEU A 59 -10.96 4.38 -22.34
C LEU A 59 -10.74 2.87 -22.46
N ARG A 60 -11.39 2.06 -21.61
CA ARG A 60 -11.37 0.59 -21.74
C ARG A 60 -11.84 0.15 -23.11
N TYR A 61 -12.97 0.68 -23.57
CA TYR A 61 -13.52 0.28 -24.87
C TYR A 61 -12.68 0.78 -26.04
N ALA A 62 -12.18 2.02 -25.96
CA ALA A 62 -11.32 2.62 -26.98
C ALA A 62 -10.01 1.82 -27.16
N ASN A 63 -9.34 1.47 -26.07
CA ASN A 63 -8.12 0.68 -26.14
C ASN A 63 -8.36 -0.76 -26.64
N ASN A 64 -9.50 -1.37 -26.31
CA ASN A 64 -9.87 -2.67 -26.87
C ASN A 64 -10.10 -2.59 -28.40
N ILE A 65 -10.71 -1.51 -28.90
CA ILE A 65 -10.86 -1.24 -30.35
C ILE A 65 -9.47 -1.07 -30.99
N GLY A 66 -8.60 -0.26 -30.37
CA GLY A 66 -7.24 -0.05 -30.85
C GLY A 66 -6.45 -1.36 -30.93
N PHE A 67 -6.56 -2.23 -29.92
CA PHE A 67 -5.92 -3.54 -29.93
C PHE A 67 -6.41 -4.42 -31.10
N LEU A 68 -7.72 -4.50 -31.34
CA LEU A 68 -8.25 -5.26 -32.48
C LEU A 68 -7.79 -4.68 -33.82
N ALA A 69 -7.72 -3.36 -33.94
CA ALA A 69 -7.21 -2.69 -35.13
C ALA A 69 -5.74 -3.05 -35.40
N ALA A 70 -4.90 -3.01 -34.36
CA ALA A 70 -3.49 -3.40 -34.45
C ALA A 70 -3.31 -4.85 -34.93
N VAL A 71 -4.03 -5.79 -34.32
CA VAL A 71 -3.96 -7.21 -34.70
C VAL A 71 -4.45 -7.41 -36.13
N ALA A 72 -5.53 -6.73 -36.55
CA ALA A 72 -6.06 -6.84 -37.90
C ALA A 72 -5.07 -6.32 -38.96
N CYS A 73 -4.37 -5.22 -38.69
CA CYS A 73 -3.28 -4.71 -39.54
C CYS A 73 -2.18 -5.75 -39.73
N ASP A 74 -1.66 -6.30 -38.63
CA ASP A 74 -0.51 -7.21 -38.67
C ASP A 74 -0.86 -8.57 -39.30
N THR A 75 -2.14 -8.89 -39.44
CA THR A 75 -2.60 -10.21 -39.89
C THR A 75 -3.44 -10.13 -41.16
N LEU A 76 -4.72 -9.79 -41.04
CA LEU A 76 -5.70 -9.85 -42.13
C LEU A 76 -5.41 -8.85 -43.24
N PHE A 77 -4.94 -7.65 -42.89
CA PHE A 77 -4.78 -6.53 -43.81
C PHE A 77 -3.32 -6.16 -44.08
N SER A 78 -2.37 -7.01 -43.70
CA SER A 78 -0.93 -6.74 -43.78
C SER A 78 -0.42 -6.38 -45.18
N SER A 79 -1.09 -6.85 -46.24
CA SER A 79 -0.78 -6.51 -47.63
C SER A 79 -1.52 -5.28 -48.17
N ASP A 80 -2.47 -4.71 -47.43
CA ASP A 80 -3.22 -3.51 -47.80
C ASP A 80 -2.68 -2.29 -47.02
N ALA A 81 -1.76 -1.57 -47.66
CA ALA A 81 -1.10 -0.42 -47.04
C ALA A 81 -2.08 0.70 -46.67
N ALA A 82 -3.17 0.88 -47.41
CA ALA A 82 -4.13 1.95 -47.14
C ALA A 82 -4.99 1.61 -45.92
N LEU A 83 -5.48 0.37 -45.81
CA LEU A 83 -6.19 -0.10 -44.62
C LEU A 83 -5.28 -0.11 -43.39
N CYS A 84 -4.05 -0.60 -43.53
CA CYS A 84 -3.08 -0.59 -42.43
C CYS A 84 -2.79 0.83 -41.93
N THR A 85 -2.60 1.80 -42.83
CA THR A 85 -2.41 3.20 -42.45
C THR A 85 -3.61 3.74 -41.68
N LYS A 86 -4.82 3.49 -42.18
CA LYS A 86 -6.07 3.92 -41.54
C LYS A 86 -6.24 3.36 -40.12
N TYR A 87 -6.05 2.06 -39.95
CA TYR A 87 -6.21 1.39 -38.66
C TYR A 87 -5.04 1.62 -37.72
N LYS A 88 -3.84 1.91 -38.25
CA LYS A 88 -2.72 2.43 -37.48
C LYS A 88 -3.06 3.76 -36.82
N THR A 89 -3.56 4.73 -37.58
CA THR A 89 -4.03 6.00 -37.01
C THR A 89 -5.11 5.77 -35.94
N LEU A 90 -6.04 4.85 -36.17
CA LEU A 90 -7.05 4.51 -35.18
C LEU A 90 -6.43 4.06 -33.85
N TYR A 91 -5.57 3.04 -33.86
CA TYR A 91 -5.04 2.48 -32.60
C TYR A 91 -4.06 3.42 -31.91
N GLU A 92 -3.29 4.21 -32.65
CA GLU A 92 -2.36 5.20 -32.07
C GLU A 92 -3.10 6.33 -31.38
N ASN A 93 -4.18 6.82 -31.99
CA ASN A 93 -5.00 7.84 -31.36
C ASN A 93 -5.58 7.35 -30.02
N GLN A 94 -6.06 6.10 -29.93
CA GLN A 94 -6.68 5.61 -28.69
C GLN A 94 -5.67 5.46 -27.54
N ILE A 95 -4.48 4.91 -27.84
CA ILE A 95 -3.45 4.72 -26.82
C ILE A 95 -2.82 6.05 -26.42
N ASN A 96 -2.51 6.93 -27.39
CA ASN A 96 -1.91 8.23 -27.10
C ASN A 96 -2.88 9.13 -26.33
N TYR A 97 -4.18 9.09 -26.63
CA TYR A 97 -5.20 9.79 -25.83
C TYR A 97 -5.16 9.38 -24.37
N SER A 98 -5.05 8.07 -24.10
CA SER A 98 -4.94 7.52 -22.74
C SER A 98 -3.68 8.00 -22.01
N LEU A 99 -2.61 8.27 -22.76
CA LEU A 99 -1.29 8.66 -22.25
C LEU A 99 -1.06 10.20 -22.20
N GLY A 100 -2.02 11.00 -22.66
CA GLY A 100 -1.97 12.47 -22.55
C GLY A 100 -2.04 13.25 -23.86
N ASP A 101 -2.13 12.59 -25.03
CA ASP A 101 -2.38 13.26 -26.31
C ASP A 101 -3.88 13.50 -26.50
N ASN A 102 -4.40 14.43 -25.71
CA ASN A 102 -5.80 14.87 -25.71
C ASN A 102 -5.87 16.38 -25.42
N PRO A 103 -7.02 17.04 -25.62
CA PRO A 103 -7.15 18.50 -25.53
C PRO A 103 -6.68 19.11 -24.21
N ASP A 104 -6.81 18.37 -23.11
CA ASP A 104 -6.45 18.81 -21.76
C ASP A 104 -5.05 18.34 -21.33
N HIS A 105 -4.32 17.65 -22.21
CA HIS A 105 -3.05 16.99 -21.94
C HIS A 105 -3.11 15.99 -20.78
N GLN A 106 -4.28 15.49 -20.41
CA GLN A 106 -4.53 14.66 -19.23
C GLN A 106 -4.02 13.22 -19.44
N CYS A 107 -3.06 12.76 -18.64
CA CYS A 107 -2.73 11.33 -18.62
C CYS A 107 -3.79 10.58 -17.80
N TYR A 108 -4.34 9.49 -18.33
CA TYR A 108 -5.38 8.70 -17.66
C TYR A 108 -4.85 7.41 -17.02
N VAL A 109 -3.53 7.28 -16.89
CA VAL A 109 -2.86 6.10 -16.33
C VAL A 109 -2.19 6.47 -15.02
N VAL A 110 -2.71 5.93 -13.92
CA VAL A 110 -2.26 6.24 -12.55
C VAL A 110 -0.76 6.00 -12.42
N GLY A 111 -0.03 7.02 -11.92
CA GLY A 111 1.40 6.95 -11.66
C GLY A 111 2.30 6.94 -12.90
N HIS A 112 1.76 7.11 -14.11
CA HIS A 112 2.57 7.10 -15.33
C HIS A 112 3.15 8.48 -15.69
N CYS A 113 2.36 9.54 -15.55
CA CYS A 113 2.77 10.93 -15.85
C CYS A 113 2.57 11.84 -14.63
N ALA A 114 3.21 13.01 -14.63
CA ALA A 114 3.09 13.99 -13.54
C ALA A 114 1.63 14.35 -13.22
N ASN A 115 0.81 14.55 -14.26
CA ASN A 115 -0.61 14.89 -14.18
C ASN A 115 -1.55 13.67 -14.20
N SER A 116 -1.08 12.46 -13.94
CA SER A 116 -1.95 11.28 -13.81
C SER A 116 -2.96 11.45 -12.66
N PRO A 117 -4.08 10.70 -12.65
CA PRO A 117 -5.00 10.66 -11.52
C PRO A 117 -4.27 10.21 -10.25
N LYS A 118 -4.62 10.80 -9.12
CA LYS A 118 -4.12 10.49 -7.77
C LYS A 118 -5.19 9.83 -6.92
N ASN A 119 -6.46 9.96 -7.29
CA ASN A 119 -7.60 9.48 -6.51
C ASN A 119 -8.50 8.50 -7.30
N PRO A 120 -7.95 7.42 -7.90
CA PRO A 120 -8.79 6.38 -8.48
C PRO A 120 -9.73 5.78 -7.41
N HIS A 121 -10.91 5.30 -7.84
CA HIS A 121 -11.92 4.67 -6.98
C HIS A 121 -11.46 3.26 -6.52
N HIS A 122 -10.40 3.19 -5.72
CA HIS A 122 -9.76 1.95 -5.33
C HIS A 122 -9.46 1.89 -3.83
N ARG A 123 -10.20 1.03 -3.11
CA ARG A 123 -10.20 0.95 -1.64
C ARG A 123 -8.81 0.71 -1.04
N THR A 124 -8.06 -0.26 -1.54
CA THR A 124 -6.73 -0.59 -0.98
C THR A 124 -5.67 0.42 -1.38
N ALA A 125 -5.84 1.18 -2.48
CA ALA A 125 -4.90 2.24 -2.83
C ALA A 125 -5.17 3.50 -2.01
N HIS A 126 -6.44 3.79 -1.76
CA HIS A 126 -6.87 4.80 -0.80
C HIS A 126 -6.38 4.48 0.62
N CYS A 127 -6.65 3.25 1.07
CA CYS A 127 -6.30 2.71 2.37
C CYS A 127 -6.81 3.56 3.55
N SER A 128 -8.11 3.91 3.50
CA SER A 128 -8.83 4.52 4.62
C SER A 128 -8.86 3.60 5.83
N TRP A 129 -8.50 4.13 6.99
CA TRP A 129 -8.69 3.46 8.29
C TRP A 129 -10.08 3.71 8.91
N LYS A 130 -10.80 4.72 8.42
CA LYS A 130 -12.11 5.15 8.95
C LYS A 130 -13.31 4.59 8.19
N ASN A 131 -13.07 3.90 7.07
CA ASN A 131 -14.12 3.57 6.08
C ASN A 131 -14.87 4.84 5.61
N ALA A 132 -14.10 5.87 5.31
CA ALA A 132 -14.58 7.21 4.94
C ALA A 132 -13.89 7.63 3.64
N LEU A 133 -14.66 8.01 2.61
CA LEU A 133 -14.11 8.32 1.28
C LEU A 133 -13.18 9.53 1.30
N GLU A 134 -13.43 10.47 2.21
CA GLU A 134 -12.70 11.71 2.40
C GLU A 134 -11.47 11.57 3.31
N THR A 135 -11.30 10.43 3.99
CA THR A 135 -10.17 10.21 4.91
C THR A 135 -9.36 8.96 4.56
N PRO A 136 -8.08 9.10 4.21
CA PRO A 136 -7.39 10.35 3.90
C PRO A 136 -7.92 11.01 2.62
N GLU A 137 -7.64 12.32 2.47
CA GLU A 137 -8.03 13.10 1.29
C GLU A 137 -7.43 12.49 0.01
N THR A 138 -6.11 12.25 0.02
CA THR A 138 -5.39 11.60 -1.09
C THR A 138 -5.15 10.11 -0.80
N ASN A 139 -5.05 9.30 -1.85
CA ASN A 139 -4.68 7.90 -1.71
C ASN A 139 -3.30 7.75 -1.05
N ARG A 140 -3.15 6.78 -0.13
CA ARG A 140 -1.86 6.49 0.52
C ARG A 140 -0.90 5.71 -0.36
N HIS A 141 -1.43 5.01 -1.36
CA HIS A 141 -0.64 4.22 -2.30
C HIS A 141 -0.88 4.63 -3.74
N VAL A 142 0.16 4.46 -4.56
CA VAL A 142 0.08 4.68 -6.00
C VAL A 142 -0.32 3.37 -6.68
N LEU A 143 -1.50 3.34 -7.30
CA LEU A 143 -1.97 2.19 -8.08
C LEU A 143 -1.38 2.21 -9.50
N TYR A 144 -0.05 2.08 -9.59
CA TYR A 144 0.70 2.23 -10.85
C TYR A 144 0.09 1.42 -12.01
N GLY A 145 -0.07 2.09 -13.15
CA GLY A 145 -0.51 1.48 -14.40
C GLY A 145 -2.03 1.33 -14.52
N ALA A 146 -2.83 1.63 -13.49
CA ALA A 146 -4.28 1.55 -13.59
C ALA A 146 -4.80 2.58 -14.61
N LEU A 147 -5.52 2.09 -15.62
CA LEU A 147 -6.24 2.93 -16.57
C LEU A 147 -7.60 3.30 -15.94
N VAL A 148 -7.83 4.58 -15.71
CA VAL A 148 -9.14 5.03 -15.19
C VAL A 148 -10.21 4.97 -16.27
N GLY A 149 -11.49 5.13 -15.89
CA GLY A 149 -12.62 5.11 -16.81
C GLY A 149 -12.51 6.11 -17.97
N GLY A 150 -11.96 7.29 -17.69
CA GLY A 150 -11.70 8.35 -18.66
C GLY A 150 -12.71 9.50 -18.59
N PRO A 151 -12.73 10.41 -19.57
CA PRO A 151 -13.60 11.57 -19.55
C PRO A 151 -15.08 11.22 -19.73
N ASP A 152 -15.94 12.17 -19.38
CA ASP A 152 -17.37 12.14 -19.69
C ASP A 152 -17.64 12.34 -21.19
N ASN A 153 -18.93 12.30 -21.58
CA ASN A 153 -19.33 12.45 -22.98
C ASN A 153 -19.08 13.85 -23.59
N SER A 154 -18.74 14.83 -22.76
CA SER A 154 -18.36 16.19 -23.20
C SER A 154 -16.84 16.36 -23.24
N GLY A 155 -16.06 15.34 -22.84
CA GLY A 155 -14.60 15.40 -22.76
C GLY A 155 -14.08 15.85 -21.40
N ASN A 156 -14.93 16.14 -20.41
CA ASN A 156 -14.48 16.61 -19.12
C ASN A 156 -14.04 15.46 -18.21
N TYR A 157 -13.04 15.72 -17.37
CA TYR A 157 -12.57 14.79 -16.34
C TYR A 157 -12.22 15.54 -15.05
N GLU A 158 -12.57 14.94 -13.92
CA GLU A 158 -12.20 15.41 -12.59
C GLU A 158 -11.62 14.22 -11.80
N ASP A 159 -10.47 14.41 -11.15
CA ASP A 159 -9.81 13.40 -10.32
C ASP A 159 -10.47 13.34 -8.93
N ASP A 160 -11.66 12.74 -8.89
CA ASP A 160 -12.46 12.55 -7.68
C ASP A 160 -12.71 11.06 -7.43
N ARG A 161 -12.28 10.58 -6.25
CA ARG A 161 -12.53 9.21 -5.77
C ARG A 161 -14.02 8.90 -5.67
N GLY A 162 -14.86 9.90 -5.38
CA GLY A 162 -16.32 9.78 -5.35
C GLY A 162 -16.94 9.54 -6.72
N ASN A 163 -16.27 9.96 -7.80
CA ASN A 163 -16.67 9.71 -9.17
C ASN A 163 -16.28 8.28 -9.61
N TYR A 164 -17.05 7.31 -9.13
CA TYR A 164 -16.91 5.88 -9.43
C TYR A 164 -17.19 5.51 -10.90
N ILE A 165 -17.43 6.47 -11.80
CA ILE A 165 -17.58 6.23 -13.25
C ILE A 165 -16.26 6.55 -13.95
N ASN A 166 -15.80 7.80 -13.81
CA ASN A 166 -14.64 8.30 -14.54
C ASN A 166 -13.32 7.91 -13.87
N ASN A 167 -13.31 7.75 -12.54
CA ASN A 167 -12.16 7.29 -11.74
C ASN A 167 -12.19 5.78 -11.42
N GLU A 168 -13.16 5.04 -11.97
CA GLU A 168 -13.18 3.58 -11.82
C GLU A 168 -11.92 2.95 -12.41
N VAL A 169 -11.45 1.88 -11.78
CA VAL A 169 -10.33 1.05 -12.25
C VAL A 169 -10.72 -0.41 -12.19
N ALA A 170 -10.36 -1.18 -13.22
CA ALA A 170 -10.75 -2.59 -13.28
C ALA A 170 -9.76 -3.43 -14.10
N THR A 171 -9.74 -4.73 -13.84
CA THR A 171 -8.92 -5.68 -14.61
C THR A 171 -9.23 -5.62 -16.11
N ASP A 172 -10.50 -5.51 -16.49
CA ASP A 172 -10.89 -5.46 -17.90
C ASP A 172 -10.56 -4.12 -18.57
N TYR A 173 -10.37 -3.04 -17.81
CA TYR A 173 -9.90 -1.75 -18.33
C TYR A 173 -8.44 -1.86 -18.77
N ASN A 174 -7.63 -2.54 -17.97
CA ASN A 174 -6.22 -2.75 -18.24
C ASN A 174 -5.93 -3.85 -19.27
N ALA A 175 -6.86 -4.79 -19.52
CA ALA A 175 -6.59 -5.97 -20.37
C ALA A 175 -6.21 -5.61 -21.82
N GLY A 176 -7.11 -5.00 -22.59
CA GLY A 176 -6.80 -4.62 -23.97
C GLY A 176 -5.86 -3.41 -24.06
N PHE A 177 -5.85 -2.53 -23.05
CA PHE A 177 -4.85 -1.47 -22.91
C PHE A 177 -3.43 -2.04 -22.86
N THR A 178 -3.18 -3.03 -22.01
CA THR A 178 -1.88 -3.71 -21.92
C THR A 178 -1.51 -4.37 -23.24
N ALA A 179 -2.47 -5.04 -23.89
CA ALA A 179 -2.23 -5.68 -25.19
C ALA A 179 -1.89 -4.67 -26.30
N LEU A 180 -2.53 -3.50 -26.29
CA LEU A 180 -2.20 -2.40 -27.21
C LEU A 180 -0.84 -1.77 -26.87
N LEU A 181 -0.49 -1.60 -25.59
CA LEU A 181 0.86 -1.18 -25.19
C LEU A 181 1.94 -2.15 -25.72
N CYS A 182 1.71 -3.47 -25.70
CA CYS A 182 2.63 -4.42 -26.31
C CYS A 182 2.86 -4.15 -27.81
N LYS A 183 1.80 -3.78 -28.54
CA LYS A 183 1.94 -3.35 -29.95
C LYS A 183 2.79 -2.09 -30.05
N MET A 184 2.54 -1.10 -29.21
CA MET A 184 3.28 0.17 -29.24
C MET A 184 4.76 -0.06 -28.94
N VAL A 185 5.09 -0.83 -27.91
CA VAL A 185 6.48 -1.20 -27.59
C VAL A 185 7.12 -2.01 -28.71
N SER A 186 6.39 -2.94 -29.32
CA SER A 186 6.92 -3.70 -30.47
C SER A 186 7.21 -2.81 -31.68
N ALA A 187 6.44 -1.73 -31.88
CA ALA A 187 6.57 -0.85 -33.03
C ALA A 187 7.59 0.28 -32.80
N TYR A 188 7.72 0.77 -31.56
CA TYR A 188 8.46 1.98 -31.21
C TYR A 188 9.61 1.76 -30.23
N GLY A 189 9.72 0.56 -29.65
CA GLY A 189 10.65 0.29 -28.56
C GLY A 189 10.18 0.93 -27.24
N GLY A 190 11.13 1.17 -26.35
CA GLY A 190 10.91 1.74 -25.03
C GLY A 190 12.01 1.31 -24.07
N GLU A 191 12.16 2.07 -22.98
CA GLU A 191 13.10 1.74 -21.91
C GLU A 191 12.32 1.47 -20.62
N THR A 192 12.81 0.52 -19.83
CA THR A 192 12.27 0.26 -18.50
C THR A 192 12.92 1.19 -17.49
N ASP A 193 12.12 1.75 -16.57
CA ASP A 193 12.67 2.47 -15.43
C ASP A 193 13.17 1.48 -14.37
N ALA A 194 14.49 1.44 -14.16
CA ALA A 194 15.12 0.57 -13.17
C ALA A 194 14.85 1.03 -11.72
N ALA A 195 14.42 2.28 -11.53
CA ALA A 195 14.04 2.83 -10.22
C ALA A 195 12.58 2.52 -9.84
N PHE A 196 11.81 1.91 -10.75
CA PHE A 196 10.42 1.56 -10.50
C PHE A 196 10.27 0.38 -9.51
N PRO A 197 9.32 0.44 -8.55
CA PRO A 197 8.47 1.59 -8.22
C PRO A 197 9.19 2.61 -7.34
N GLU A 198 8.79 3.88 -7.44
CA GLU A 198 9.28 4.90 -6.50
C GLU A 198 8.84 4.55 -5.06
N PRO A 199 9.75 4.66 -4.06
CA PRO A 199 9.39 4.39 -2.68
C PRO A 199 8.28 5.33 -2.17
N GLU A 200 7.24 4.76 -1.57
CA GLU A 200 6.16 5.54 -0.98
C GLU A 200 6.60 6.23 0.33
N VAL A 201 6.08 7.43 0.55
CA VAL A 201 6.25 8.15 1.81
C VAL A 201 5.33 7.52 2.85
N ARG A 202 5.93 6.93 3.88
CA ARG A 202 5.17 6.29 4.97
C ARG A 202 4.83 7.29 6.07
N THR A 203 3.66 7.10 6.67
CA THR A 203 3.24 7.77 7.90
C THR A 203 3.35 6.78 9.07
N PRO A 204 3.38 7.26 10.33
CA PRO A 204 3.21 6.37 11.48
C PRO A 204 1.97 5.49 11.34
N GLU A 205 2.11 4.21 11.70
CA GLU A 205 1.06 3.19 11.53
C GLU A 205 0.45 2.75 12.86
N PHE A 206 1.29 2.62 13.90
CA PHE A 206 0.87 2.34 15.27
C PHE A 206 1.39 3.45 16.17
N PHE A 207 0.50 4.07 16.94
CA PHE A 207 0.81 5.18 17.84
C PHE A 207 -0.32 5.36 18.85
N VAL A 208 -0.15 6.28 19.81
CA VAL A 208 -1.19 6.66 20.76
C VAL A 208 -1.57 8.12 20.54
N GLU A 209 -2.87 8.38 20.45
CA GLU A 209 -3.43 9.73 20.58
C GLU A 209 -3.90 9.92 22.02
N ALA A 210 -3.35 10.93 22.71
CA ALA A 210 -3.51 11.08 24.14
C ALA A 210 -3.95 12.48 24.54
N LYS A 211 -4.59 12.56 25.71
CA LYS A 211 -4.80 13.80 26.45
C LYS A 211 -4.75 13.54 27.95
N ALA A 212 -4.32 14.55 28.69
CA ALA A 212 -4.19 14.50 30.14
C ALA A 212 -4.88 15.69 30.82
N THR A 213 -5.35 15.46 32.04
CA THR A 213 -5.78 16.51 32.96
C THR A 213 -5.34 16.13 34.36
N SER A 214 -4.47 16.93 34.95
CA SER A 214 -3.95 16.72 36.29
C SER A 214 -4.49 17.73 37.31
N ASP A 215 -4.36 17.35 38.58
CA ASP A 215 -4.33 18.24 39.72
C ASP A 215 -3.37 17.69 40.78
N ALA A 216 -3.30 18.31 41.96
CA ALA A 216 -2.40 17.85 43.01
C ALA A 216 -2.68 16.42 43.51
N GLY A 217 -3.83 15.83 43.22
CA GLY A 217 -4.20 14.46 43.58
C GLY A 217 -3.78 13.40 42.57
N GLY A 218 -3.42 13.77 41.34
CA GLY A 218 -3.04 12.82 40.30
C GLY A 218 -3.27 13.34 38.88
N VAL A 219 -3.14 12.44 37.91
CA VAL A 219 -3.41 12.70 36.49
C VAL A 219 -4.47 11.74 35.94
N ASN A 220 -5.43 12.28 35.19
CA ASN A 220 -6.39 11.50 34.41
C ASN A 220 -5.95 11.51 32.94
N LEU A 221 -5.90 10.33 32.34
CA LEU A 221 -5.38 10.08 31.00
C LEU A 221 -6.49 9.47 30.13
N SER A 222 -6.61 9.96 28.90
CA SER A 222 -7.30 9.26 27.81
C SER A 222 -6.24 8.86 26.79
N LEU A 223 -6.06 7.55 26.58
CA LEU A 223 -4.99 6.96 25.76
C LEU A 223 -5.64 6.13 24.66
N LYS A 224 -5.69 6.66 23.44
CA LYS A 224 -6.27 5.98 22.27
C LYS A 224 -5.18 5.31 21.47
N PHE A 225 -5.03 4.00 21.66
CA PHE A 225 -4.15 3.20 20.81
C PHE A 225 -4.71 3.15 19.39
N THR A 226 -3.92 3.60 18.41
CA THR A 226 -4.33 3.82 17.03
C THR A 226 -3.63 2.82 16.10
N ASN A 227 -4.40 2.16 15.23
CA ASN A 227 -3.93 1.37 14.10
C ASN A 227 -4.36 2.05 12.79
N GLN A 228 -3.40 2.66 12.11
CA GLN A 228 -3.53 3.23 10.76
C GLN A 228 -2.54 2.56 9.79
N THR A 229 -2.31 1.25 9.95
CA THR A 229 -1.45 0.50 9.05
C THR A 229 -1.90 0.58 7.59
N ALA A 230 -0.94 0.63 6.69
CA ALA A 230 -1.13 0.71 5.24
C ALA A 230 -0.02 0.01 4.44
N TRP A 231 1.15 -0.29 5.04
CA TRP A 231 2.29 -0.88 4.33
C TRP A 231 2.73 -2.28 4.85
N PRO A 232 1.89 -3.32 4.76
CA PRO A 232 0.47 -3.32 4.38
C PRO A 232 -0.43 -3.00 5.58
N ALA A 233 -1.71 -2.71 5.31
CA ALA A 233 -2.75 -2.74 6.34
C ALA A 233 -2.76 -4.13 7.01
N ARG A 234 -2.69 -4.15 8.35
CA ARG A 234 -2.47 -5.37 9.12
C ARG A 234 -3.01 -5.28 10.54
N VAL A 235 -3.16 -6.45 11.15
CA VAL A 235 -3.50 -6.65 12.54
C VAL A 235 -2.31 -7.34 13.18
N GLU A 236 -1.80 -6.80 14.28
CA GLU A 236 -0.62 -7.31 14.97
C GLU A 236 -0.97 -7.56 16.43
N ASP A 237 -0.63 -8.74 16.93
CA ASP A 237 -0.84 -9.11 18.33
C ASP A 237 0.33 -8.61 19.21
N ASN A 238 0.13 -8.65 20.53
CA ASN A 238 1.13 -8.29 21.54
C ASN A 238 1.72 -6.89 21.34
N LEU A 239 0.83 -5.93 21.08
CA LEU A 239 1.18 -4.52 21.04
C LEU A 239 1.11 -3.95 22.45
N SER A 240 2.02 -3.06 22.81
CA SER A 240 1.94 -2.32 24.07
C SER A 240 2.30 -0.86 23.86
N TYR A 241 1.92 -0.02 24.82
CA TYR A 241 2.42 1.34 24.90
C TYR A 241 2.76 1.71 26.35
N ARG A 242 3.67 2.68 26.53
CA ARG A 242 4.15 3.12 27.84
C ARG A 242 3.92 4.61 28.05
N TYR A 243 3.39 4.94 29.23
CA TYR A 243 3.29 6.31 29.74
C TYR A 243 4.32 6.50 30.86
N TYR A 244 5.29 7.39 30.64
CA TYR A 244 6.42 7.68 31.51
C TYR A 244 6.12 8.88 32.41
N MET A 245 6.48 8.74 33.68
CA MET A 245 6.25 9.71 34.74
C MET A 245 7.50 9.84 35.61
N ASP A 246 7.74 11.02 36.16
CA ASP A 246 8.77 11.26 37.17
C ASP A 246 8.09 11.21 38.53
N LEU A 247 8.52 10.31 39.42
CA LEU A 247 7.89 10.10 40.73
C LEU A 247 8.75 10.64 41.89
N SER A 248 9.63 11.59 41.62
CA SER A 248 10.50 12.19 42.63
C SER A 248 9.70 12.87 43.76
N GLU A 249 8.55 13.47 43.47
CA GLU A 249 7.64 14.07 44.45
C GLU A 249 6.92 13.04 45.32
N VAL A 250 6.57 11.86 44.76
CA VAL A 250 6.04 10.72 45.53
C VAL A 250 7.10 10.19 46.50
N ILE A 251 8.34 10.03 46.04
CA ILE A 251 9.47 9.57 46.85
C ILE A 251 9.79 10.58 47.95
N ALA A 252 9.82 11.88 47.63
CA ALA A 252 10.06 12.95 48.59
C ALA A 252 8.98 13.02 49.68
N ALA A 253 7.74 12.64 49.37
CA ALA A 253 6.65 12.50 50.34
C ALA A 253 6.77 11.25 51.23
N GLY A 254 7.80 10.42 51.05
CA GLY A 254 8.07 9.22 51.84
C GLY A 254 7.24 8.01 51.44
N SER A 255 6.53 8.08 50.31
CA SER A 255 5.83 6.94 49.73
C SER A 255 6.72 6.24 48.72
N LYS A 256 6.41 4.99 48.41
CA LYS A 256 7.12 4.29 47.34
C LYS A 256 6.44 4.54 46.01
N PRO A 257 7.19 4.55 44.89
CA PRO A 257 6.62 4.64 43.54
C PRO A 257 5.52 3.60 43.28
N GLU A 258 5.67 2.37 43.77
CA GLU A 258 4.66 1.33 43.66
C GLU A 258 3.36 1.58 44.46
N ASP A 259 3.33 2.57 45.35
CA ASP A 259 2.13 2.97 46.11
C ASP A 259 1.21 3.89 45.29
N VAL A 260 1.62 4.36 44.10
CA VAL A 260 0.76 5.11 43.18
C VAL A 260 -0.41 4.23 42.78
N VAL A 261 -1.62 4.75 42.95
CA VAL A 261 -2.85 3.99 42.65
C VAL A 261 -3.17 4.14 41.16
N ILE A 262 -3.18 3.01 40.45
CA ILE A 262 -3.62 2.94 39.06
C ILE A 262 -5.09 2.53 39.03
N ARG A 263 -5.95 3.42 38.54
CA ARG A 263 -7.37 3.15 38.32
C ARG A 263 -7.66 3.14 36.82
N CYS A 264 -8.30 2.08 36.34
CA CYS A 264 -8.80 2.02 34.97
C CYS A 264 -10.27 2.45 34.94
N ASP A 265 -10.54 3.67 34.48
CA ASP A 265 -11.89 4.22 34.37
C ASP A 265 -12.61 3.71 33.11
N ARG A 266 -11.85 3.31 32.08
CA ARG A 266 -12.38 2.66 30.87
C ARG A 266 -11.33 1.77 30.23
N ASP A 267 -11.71 0.55 29.89
CA ASP A 267 -11.00 -0.30 28.93
C ASP A 267 -11.96 -0.62 27.78
N GLN A 268 -11.74 0.00 26.62
CA GLN A 268 -12.58 -0.24 25.45
C GLN A 268 -12.44 -1.67 24.91
N SER A 269 -11.28 -2.31 25.06
CA SER A 269 -11.09 -3.67 24.55
C SER A 269 -11.94 -4.69 25.32
N ALA A 270 -12.15 -4.49 26.63
CA ALA A 270 -13.08 -5.27 27.45
C ALA A 270 -14.56 -5.12 27.04
N MET A 271 -14.90 -4.12 26.22
CA MET A 271 -16.27 -3.93 25.71
C MET A 271 -16.56 -4.78 24.46
N TYR A 272 -15.54 -5.39 23.87
CA TYR A 272 -15.68 -6.29 22.72
C TYR A 272 -15.81 -7.73 23.18
N SER A 273 -16.82 -8.44 22.69
CA SER A 273 -17.13 -9.80 23.15
C SER A 273 -16.12 -10.86 22.70
N ASP A 274 -15.33 -10.57 21.67
CA ASP A 274 -14.46 -11.52 20.96
C ASP A 274 -12.98 -11.10 20.94
N VAL A 275 -12.62 -10.07 21.71
CA VAL A 275 -11.24 -9.55 21.82
C VAL A 275 -10.73 -9.77 23.24
N THR A 276 -9.47 -10.17 23.36
CA THR A 276 -8.81 -10.26 24.68
C THR A 276 -8.60 -8.86 25.27
N PRO A 277 -9.09 -8.56 26.49
CA PRO A 277 -8.94 -7.25 27.10
C PRO A 277 -7.48 -6.84 27.30
N ALA A 278 -7.26 -5.54 27.42
CA ALA A 278 -5.97 -4.94 27.70
C ALA A 278 -5.47 -5.35 29.08
N GLN A 279 -4.16 -5.46 29.20
CA GLN A 279 -3.47 -5.75 30.44
C GLN A 279 -2.69 -4.50 30.86
N ILE A 280 -3.01 -3.96 32.03
CA ILE A 280 -2.37 -2.77 32.58
C ILE A 280 -1.36 -3.22 33.64
N SER A 281 -0.10 -2.85 33.49
CA SER A 281 0.95 -3.19 34.45
C SER A 281 0.78 -2.41 35.77
N GLY A 282 1.44 -2.88 36.83
CA GLY A 282 1.79 -1.99 37.95
C GLY A 282 2.86 -0.98 37.52
N ILE A 283 3.21 -0.03 38.39
CA ILE A 283 4.31 0.92 38.17
C ILE A 283 5.62 0.14 37.97
N GLN A 284 6.30 0.41 36.86
CA GLN A 284 7.59 -0.18 36.50
C GLN A 284 8.69 0.89 36.56
N HIS A 285 9.87 0.52 37.06
CA HIS A 285 11.02 1.42 37.08
C HIS A 285 11.68 1.50 35.69
N TYR A 286 11.99 2.71 35.23
CA TYR A 286 12.76 2.94 34.01
C TYR A 286 14.23 3.25 34.35
N SER A 287 14.48 4.41 34.95
CA SER A 287 15.81 4.88 35.34
C SER A 287 15.70 6.09 36.27
N GLY A 288 16.58 6.21 37.27
CA GLY A 288 16.52 7.31 38.24
C GLY A 288 15.15 7.39 38.93
N ASP A 289 14.51 8.55 38.87
CA ASP A 289 13.15 8.77 39.39
C ASP A 289 12.06 8.61 38.32
N ILE A 290 12.42 8.13 37.12
CA ILE A 290 11.49 7.88 36.03
C ILE A 290 10.92 6.45 36.12
N TYR A 291 9.60 6.38 36.05
CA TYR A 291 8.80 5.16 36.06
C TYR A 291 7.81 5.17 34.90
N TYR A 292 7.13 4.05 34.66
CA TYR A 292 6.07 3.98 33.66
C TYR A 292 4.96 3.01 34.05
N VAL A 293 3.81 3.20 33.41
CA VAL A 293 2.75 2.18 33.28
C VAL A 293 2.72 1.69 31.84
N GLU A 294 2.63 0.38 31.65
CA GLU A 294 2.49 -0.25 30.35
C GLU A 294 1.06 -0.79 30.18
N VAL A 295 0.45 -0.48 29.05
CA VAL A 295 -0.80 -1.09 28.62
C VAL A 295 -0.51 -2.00 27.44
N THR A 296 -0.79 -3.28 27.60
CA THR A 296 -0.58 -4.32 26.59
C THR A 296 -1.92 -4.78 26.03
N TYR A 297 -2.01 -4.85 24.71
CA TYR A 297 -3.05 -5.54 23.96
C TYR A 297 -2.51 -6.88 23.44
N PRO A 298 -2.86 -8.00 24.10
CA PRO A 298 -2.47 -9.33 23.62
C PRO A 298 -3.10 -9.66 22.26
N ASP A 299 -4.23 -9.05 21.95
CA ASP A 299 -5.03 -9.29 20.75
C ASP A 299 -5.12 -8.01 19.92
N GLY A 300 -4.49 -8.02 18.75
CA GLY A 300 -4.41 -6.88 17.83
C GLY A 300 -5.76 -6.42 17.32
N ARG A 301 -6.81 -7.25 17.45
CA ARG A 301 -8.18 -6.88 17.06
C ARG A 301 -8.76 -5.77 17.92
N ALA A 302 -8.12 -5.41 19.04
CA ALA A 302 -8.47 -4.24 19.84
C ALA A 302 -8.55 -2.97 19.00
N ALA A 303 -7.61 -2.77 18.06
CA ALA A 303 -7.61 -1.65 17.11
C ALA A 303 -7.29 -2.13 15.67
N ILE A 304 -8.26 -1.98 14.76
CA ILE A 304 -8.18 -2.44 13.37
C ILE A 304 -8.69 -1.36 12.39
N PRO A 305 -7.99 -1.10 11.26
CA PRO A 305 -8.25 0.04 10.37
C PRO A 305 -9.44 -0.21 9.44
N ILE A 306 -10.63 -0.47 9.99
CA ILE A 306 -11.83 -0.82 9.22
C ILE A 306 -12.99 0.16 9.37
N SER A 307 -12.96 1.05 10.37
CA SER A 307 -14.01 2.04 10.62
C SER A 307 -13.60 3.02 11.71
N GLU A 308 -14.27 4.18 11.77
CA GLU A 308 -14.11 5.20 12.83
C GLU A 308 -14.18 4.62 14.25
N GLY A 309 -15.06 3.63 14.49
CA GLY A 309 -15.23 3.02 15.80
C GLY A 309 -14.26 1.89 16.14
N ARG A 310 -13.34 1.53 15.22
CA ARG A 310 -12.49 0.34 15.34
C ARG A 310 -11.00 0.59 15.14
N TYR A 311 -10.61 1.65 14.44
CA TYR A 311 -9.17 1.96 14.23
C TYR A 311 -8.46 2.43 15.49
N GLN A 312 -9.22 2.79 16.53
CA GLN A 312 -8.71 3.16 17.84
C GLN A 312 -9.31 2.30 18.95
N CYS A 313 -8.51 2.05 19.98
CA CYS A 313 -8.94 1.46 21.25
C CYS A 313 -8.50 2.34 22.42
N GLU A 314 -9.47 2.91 23.14
CA GLU A 314 -9.18 3.80 24.26
C GLU A 314 -9.04 3.04 25.59
N THR A 315 -8.00 3.39 26.33
CA THR A 315 -7.87 3.11 27.76
C THR A 315 -7.87 4.44 28.51
N MET A 316 -8.75 4.59 29.50
CA MET A 316 -8.75 5.74 30.40
C MET A 316 -8.18 5.33 31.74
N LEU A 317 -7.05 5.92 32.12
CA LEU A 317 -6.34 5.65 33.36
C LEU A 317 -6.37 6.89 34.26
N ALA A 318 -6.50 6.70 35.56
CA ALA A 318 -6.17 7.69 36.56
C ALA A 318 -4.99 7.18 37.38
N LEU A 319 -3.90 7.93 37.37
CA LEU A 319 -2.75 7.72 38.25
C LEU A 319 -2.92 8.65 39.44
N VAL A 320 -3.11 8.08 40.62
CA VAL A 320 -3.52 8.81 41.82
C VAL A 320 -2.43 8.75 42.87
N PHE A 321 -2.14 9.90 43.47
CA PHE A 321 -1.14 10.05 44.52
C PHE A 321 -1.40 9.06 45.67
N PRO A 322 -0.35 8.45 46.25
CA PRO A 322 -0.50 7.44 47.30
C PRO A 322 -1.42 7.87 48.44
N ASN A 323 -2.20 6.91 48.96
CA ASN A 323 -3.21 7.13 50.00
C ASN A 323 -4.29 8.17 49.64
N TYR A 324 -4.53 8.44 48.35
CA TYR A 324 -5.41 9.51 47.88
C TYR A 324 -4.99 10.88 48.44
N GLY A 325 -3.68 11.08 48.58
CA GLY A 325 -3.07 12.29 49.10
C GLY A 325 -3.03 13.43 48.08
N LYS A 326 -2.19 14.43 48.37
CA LYS A 326 -1.91 15.55 47.48
C LYS A 326 -0.39 15.75 47.39
N GLY A 327 0.08 16.13 46.22
CA GLY A 327 1.50 16.33 45.93
C GLY A 327 1.91 15.93 44.51
N TRP A 328 0.99 15.46 43.67
CA TRP A 328 1.27 15.12 42.27
C TRP A 328 1.75 16.35 41.50
N ASP A 329 2.81 16.17 40.71
CA ASP A 329 3.31 17.12 39.73
C ASP A 329 3.36 16.38 38.40
N SER A 330 2.61 16.84 37.40
CA SER A 330 2.64 16.27 36.04
C SER A 330 3.55 17.05 35.11
N THR A 331 4.12 18.17 35.56
CA THR A 331 4.91 19.07 34.71
C THR A 331 6.31 18.50 34.42
N ASN A 332 6.78 17.59 35.28
CA ASN A 332 8.00 16.79 35.13
C ASN A 332 7.75 15.43 34.45
N ASP A 333 6.49 14.99 34.30
CA ASP A 333 6.16 13.73 33.62
C ASP A 333 6.48 13.79 32.13
N TYR A 334 7.42 12.95 31.69
CA TYR A 334 7.89 12.93 30.30
C TYR A 334 6.75 12.80 29.29
N SER A 335 5.82 11.86 29.52
CA SER A 335 4.70 11.60 28.61
C SER A 335 3.55 12.61 28.73
N CYS A 336 3.54 13.51 29.73
CA CYS A 336 2.47 14.50 29.91
C CYS A 336 2.70 15.79 29.11
N GLN A 337 3.95 16.09 28.76
CA GLN A 337 4.39 17.43 28.28
C GLN A 337 3.60 17.96 27.07
N ASP A 338 3.18 17.09 26.15
CA ASP A 338 2.50 17.51 24.91
C ASP A 338 0.98 17.34 24.97
N ILE A 339 0.45 16.72 26.04
CA ILE A 339 -0.92 16.21 26.09
C ILE A 339 -1.74 16.82 27.23
N GLU A 340 -1.12 17.57 28.13
CA GLU A 340 -1.79 18.23 29.25
C GLU A 340 -2.67 19.39 28.77
N GLY A 341 -3.96 19.36 29.11
CA GLY A 341 -4.88 20.48 28.88
C GLY A 341 -5.31 20.69 27.42
N VAL A 342 -4.97 19.76 26.52
CA VAL A 342 -5.45 19.76 25.13
C VAL A 342 -6.94 19.44 25.05
N GLU A 343 -7.64 20.02 24.06
CA GLU A 343 -9.08 19.82 23.86
C GLU A 343 -9.38 18.40 23.35
N ASP A 344 -8.71 18.01 22.27
CA ASP A 344 -8.80 16.70 21.63
C ASP A 344 -7.54 15.86 21.89
N ASN A 345 -7.68 14.53 21.81
CA ASN A 345 -6.52 13.64 21.86
C ASN A 345 -5.55 13.99 20.73
N VAL A 346 -4.27 14.15 21.06
CA VAL A 346 -3.20 14.46 20.10
C VAL A 346 -2.19 13.34 20.05
N MET A 347 -1.61 13.10 18.87
CA MET A 347 -0.48 12.20 18.71
C MET A 347 0.77 12.81 19.34
N THR A 348 1.49 12.04 20.16
CA THR A 348 2.78 12.43 20.75
C THR A 348 3.79 11.30 20.58
N ASP A 349 5.05 11.64 20.35
CA ASP A 349 6.14 10.66 20.34
C ASP A 349 6.60 10.27 21.76
N LYS A 350 6.12 10.95 22.81
CA LYS A 350 6.48 10.67 24.20
C LYS A 350 5.70 9.54 24.85
N ILE A 351 4.78 8.92 24.10
CA ILE A 351 4.12 7.66 24.46
C ILE A 351 4.56 6.62 23.44
N THR A 352 5.51 5.80 23.88
CA THR A 352 6.16 4.82 23.01
C THR A 352 5.29 3.60 22.81
N VAL A 353 5.29 3.03 21.60
CA VAL A 353 4.59 1.79 21.24
C VAL A 353 5.58 0.69 20.96
N TYR A 354 5.27 -0.53 21.38
CA TYR A 354 6.09 -1.72 21.18
C TYR A 354 5.27 -2.85 20.55
N GLN A 355 5.96 -3.76 19.87
CA GLN A 355 5.44 -5.06 19.49
C GLN A 355 6.38 -6.12 20.02
N ASN A 356 5.86 -7.08 20.80
CA ASN A 356 6.68 -8.11 21.45
C ASN A 356 7.87 -7.53 22.24
N GLY A 357 7.69 -6.34 22.85
CA GLY A 357 8.74 -5.64 23.60
C GLY A 357 9.75 -4.87 22.74
N VAL A 358 9.65 -4.87 21.41
CA VAL A 358 10.51 -4.09 20.51
C VAL A 358 9.87 -2.74 20.20
N LEU A 359 10.61 -1.65 20.39
CA LEU A 359 10.15 -0.28 20.17
C LEU A 359 9.78 -0.04 18.68
N LEU A 360 8.52 0.29 18.42
CA LEU A 360 7.97 0.54 17.09
C LEU A 360 7.74 2.04 16.80
N TYR A 361 7.33 2.82 17.80
CA TYR A 361 7.03 4.24 17.64
C TYR A 361 7.35 5.01 18.92
N GLY A 362 7.69 6.29 18.78
CA GLY A 362 7.95 7.23 19.86
C GLY A 362 9.43 7.37 20.21
N ILE A 363 9.72 8.08 21.29
CA ILE A 363 11.05 8.29 21.85
C ILE A 363 10.96 8.00 23.36
N GLU A 364 11.84 7.15 23.87
CA GLU A 364 11.95 6.86 25.30
C GLU A 364 12.62 8.04 26.04
N PRO A 365 12.48 8.15 27.39
CA PRO A 365 13.03 9.27 28.15
C PRO A 365 14.54 9.53 27.99
N ASP A 366 15.33 8.51 27.64
CA ASP A 366 16.78 8.66 27.40
C ASP A 366 17.14 9.04 25.95
N GLY A 367 16.15 9.21 25.08
CA GLY A 367 16.33 9.53 23.66
C GLY A 367 16.39 8.30 22.75
N THR A 368 16.20 7.08 23.27
CA THR A 368 16.09 5.87 22.45
C THR A 368 14.86 5.99 21.55
N ALA A 369 15.08 5.84 20.25
CA ALA A 369 14.03 5.88 19.23
C ALA A 369 14.01 4.54 18.47
N PRO A 370 12.91 4.18 17.79
CA PRO A 370 12.84 3.00 16.95
C PRO A 370 14.03 2.96 16.00
N VAL A 371 14.66 1.79 15.88
CA VAL A 371 15.64 1.57 14.83
C VAL A 371 14.89 1.67 13.52
N THR A 372 15.03 2.82 12.85
CA THR A 372 14.56 2.97 11.49
C THR A 372 15.39 2.01 10.65
N THR A 373 14.82 0.85 10.35
CA THR A 373 15.24 0.12 9.16
C THR A 373 14.72 0.97 8.01
N ALA A 374 15.44 2.06 7.70
CA ALA A 374 15.22 2.78 6.47
C ALA A 374 15.20 1.73 5.38
N ALA A 375 14.09 1.64 4.65
CA ALA A 375 14.07 0.96 3.38
C ALA A 375 15.18 1.61 2.56
N SER A 376 16.33 0.94 2.53
CA SER A 376 17.52 1.43 1.88
C SER A 376 17.22 1.33 0.40
N THR A 377 16.90 2.47 -0.20
CA THR A 377 17.19 2.74 -1.60
C THR A 377 18.69 2.55 -1.81
N SER A 378 19.09 1.30 -1.98
CA SER A 378 20.41 0.95 -2.47
C SER A 378 20.37 1.12 -3.97
N GLY A 379 20.66 2.36 -4.39
CA GLY A 379 21.23 2.60 -5.69
C GLY A 379 22.41 1.65 -5.85
N SER A 380 22.34 0.81 -6.88
CA SER A 380 23.40 -0.11 -7.27
C SER A 380 24.65 0.70 -7.57
N SER A 381 25.56 0.77 -6.59
CA SER A 381 26.96 1.03 -6.88
C SER A 381 27.67 -0.30 -6.83
N THR A 382 28.11 -0.76 -7.99
CA THR A 382 29.01 -1.90 -8.18
C THR A 382 30.33 -1.59 -7.47
N GLY A 383 30.43 -1.99 -6.20
CA GLY A 383 31.65 -2.09 -5.44
C GLY A 383 32.04 -3.56 -5.29
N THR A 384 32.86 -4.06 -6.21
CA THR A 384 33.50 -5.38 -6.11
C THR A 384 34.32 -5.44 -4.81
N THR A 385 33.83 -6.20 -3.82
CA THR A 385 34.65 -6.60 -2.67
C THR A 385 34.62 -8.12 -2.57
N THR A 386 35.74 -8.72 -2.96
CA THR A 386 36.12 -10.11 -2.70
C THR A 386 36.16 -10.35 -1.19
N GLY A 387 35.05 -10.87 -0.63
CA GLY A 387 34.96 -11.43 0.70
C GLY A 387 34.97 -12.96 0.62
N THR A 388 35.79 -13.59 1.46
CA THR A 388 35.97 -15.05 1.58
C THR A 388 34.67 -15.83 1.79
N GLU A 389 34.49 -16.89 1.00
CA GLU A 389 33.34 -17.81 0.98
C GLU A 389 33.22 -18.62 2.29
N THR A 390 32.41 -18.14 3.23
CA THR A 390 31.96 -18.94 4.39
C THR A 390 30.54 -19.43 4.18
N ALA A 391 30.27 -20.70 4.51
CA ALA A 391 28.92 -21.27 4.43
C ALA A 391 28.02 -20.65 5.51
N LEU A 392 26.98 -19.94 5.09
CA LEU A 392 26.01 -19.28 5.96
C LEU A 392 24.59 -19.63 5.47
N PRO A 393 23.86 -20.54 6.14
CA PRO A 393 22.51 -20.93 5.74
C PRO A 393 21.57 -19.72 5.63
N GLY A 394 20.94 -19.58 4.48
CA GLY A 394 20.04 -18.47 4.15
C GLY A 394 20.67 -17.29 3.41
N ASP A 395 21.99 -17.21 3.29
CA ASP A 395 22.71 -16.18 2.52
C ASP A 395 22.76 -16.58 1.03
N ALA A 396 21.61 -16.44 0.36
CA ALA A 396 21.43 -16.84 -1.03
C ALA A 396 22.22 -15.96 -2.01
N ASN A 397 22.45 -14.69 -1.70
CA ASN A 397 23.24 -13.79 -2.54
C ASN A 397 24.76 -13.86 -2.27
N ALA A 398 25.18 -14.59 -1.24
CA ALA A 398 26.57 -14.80 -0.81
C ALA A 398 27.28 -13.50 -0.40
N ASP A 399 26.55 -12.55 0.19
CA ASP A 399 27.08 -11.27 0.67
C ASP A 399 27.59 -11.32 2.13
N GLY A 400 27.48 -12.48 2.77
CA GLY A 400 27.89 -12.73 4.15
C GLY A 400 26.84 -12.34 5.19
N LYS A 401 25.61 -11.98 4.77
CA LYS A 401 24.48 -11.64 5.66
C LYS A 401 23.23 -12.41 5.24
N VAL A 402 22.35 -12.70 6.20
CA VAL A 402 21.04 -13.30 5.94
C VAL A 402 19.98 -12.21 6.12
N GLN A 403 19.41 -11.75 5.02
CA GLN A 403 18.48 -10.62 4.96
C GLN A 403 17.38 -10.86 3.92
N ILE A 404 16.39 -9.94 3.84
CA ILE A 404 15.26 -10.11 2.90
C ILE A 404 15.72 -10.16 1.43
N ALA A 405 16.88 -9.58 1.12
CA ALA A 405 17.49 -9.66 -0.21
C ALA A 405 17.78 -11.12 -0.63
N ASP A 406 18.06 -12.02 0.30
CA ASP A 406 18.27 -13.44 0.03
C ASP A 406 16.97 -14.15 -0.35
N VAL A 407 15.86 -13.80 0.31
CA VAL A 407 14.53 -14.28 -0.06
C VAL A 407 14.18 -13.86 -1.48
N VAL A 408 14.46 -12.60 -1.83
CA VAL A 408 14.21 -12.08 -3.18
C VAL A 408 15.11 -12.78 -4.20
N THR A 409 16.39 -12.99 -3.88
CA THR A 409 17.36 -13.66 -4.74
C THR A 409 16.96 -15.11 -5.03
N LEU A 410 16.60 -15.86 -3.99
CA LEU A 410 16.09 -17.23 -4.12
C LEU A 410 14.79 -17.28 -4.94
N ASN A 411 13.81 -16.40 -4.68
CA ASN A 411 12.57 -16.39 -5.44
C ASN A 411 12.79 -16.06 -6.93
N LYS A 412 13.68 -15.11 -7.25
CA LYS A 412 14.05 -14.79 -8.64
C LYS A 412 14.67 -16.00 -9.34
N TYR A 413 15.56 -16.73 -8.66
CA TYR A 413 16.13 -17.96 -9.19
C TYR A 413 15.06 -19.03 -9.44
N LEU A 414 14.15 -19.26 -8.49
CA LEU A 414 13.09 -20.28 -8.60
C LEU A 414 12.11 -20.02 -9.74
N VAL A 415 11.87 -18.75 -10.11
CA VAL A 415 11.01 -18.37 -11.25
C VAL A 415 11.79 -18.19 -12.57
N GLY A 416 13.08 -18.51 -12.60
CA GLY A 416 13.93 -18.39 -13.79
C GLY A 416 14.31 -16.95 -14.17
N ALA A 417 14.10 -15.99 -13.27
CA ALA A 417 14.40 -14.56 -13.46
C ALA A 417 15.73 -14.13 -12.82
N GLY A 418 16.60 -15.07 -12.45
CA GLY A 418 17.89 -14.81 -11.81
C GLY A 418 18.81 -16.02 -11.78
N THR A 419 20.07 -15.82 -11.35
CA THR A 419 21.07 -16.89 -11.17
C THR A 419 21.63 -16.83 -9.76
N LEU A 420 22.13 -17.97 -9.25
CA LEU A 420 22.83 -18.08 -7.98
C LEU A 420 24.28 -18.49 -8.23
N THR A 421 25.20 -18.03 -7.38
CA THR A 421 26.55 -18.60 -7.34
C THR A 421 26.49 -20.03 -6.80
N ALA A 422 27.55 -20.82 -7.00
CA ALA A 422 27.60 -22.18 -6.47
C ALA A 422 27.48 -22.22 -4.93
N GLN A 423 27.99 -21.18 -4.24
CA GLN A 423 27.88 -21.06 -2.79
C GLN A 423 26.51 -20.53 -2.37
N GLY A 424 25.95 -19.53 -3.06
CA GLY A 424 24.59 -19.05 -2.83
C GLY A 424 23.54 -20.15 -2.99
N ALA A 425 23.74 -21.05 -3.96
CA ALA A 425 22.88 -22.22 -4.15
C ALA A 425 22.97 -23.23 -2.98
N LYS A 426 24.13 -23.37 -2.34
CA LYS A 426 24.29 -24.21 -1.14
C LYS A 426 23.70 -23.55 0.11
N ASN A 427 23.92 -22.25 0.25
CA ASN A 427 23.38 -21.47 1.37
C ASN A 427 21.84 -21.41 1.32
N ALA A 428 21.27 -21.36 0.12
CA ALA A 428 19.83 -21.30 -0.10
C ALA A 428 19.10 -22.65 0.03
N ASP A 429 19.81 -23.78 0.15
CA ASP A 429 19.24 -25.11 0.40
C ASP A 429 18.94 -25.25 1.89
N MET A 430 17.76 -24.76 2.30
CA MET A 430 17.40 -24.59 3.70
C MET A 430 16.96 -25.89 4.37
N ASP A 431 16.60 -26.91 3.59
CA ASP A 431 16.26 -28.25 4.10
C ASP A 431 17.36 -29.31 3.86
N GLY A 432 18.43 -28.95 3.14
CA GLY A 432 19.61 -29.78 2.92
C GLY A 432 19.37 -30.94 1.95
N ASN A 433 18.34 -30.86 1.09
CA ASN A 433 17.97 -31.93 0.18
C ASN A 433 18.71 -31.86 -1.18
N GLY A 434 19.49 -30.81 -1.41
CA GLY A 434 20.26 -30.57 -2.63
C GLY A 434 19.43 -30.02 -3.81
N ARG A 435 18.18 -29.59 -3.59
CA ARG A 435 17.24 -29.09 -4.60
C ARG A 435 16.54 -27.82 -4.12
N LEU A 436 16.89 -26.70 -4.75
CA LEU A 436 16.22 -25.42 -4.51
C LEU A 436 14.78 -25.42 -5.06
N ASN A 437 13.82 -25.24 -4.17
CA ASN A 437 12.40 -25.18 -4.50
C ASN A 437 11.62 -24.26 -3.52
N ALA A 438 10.29 -24.25 -3.63
CA ALA A 438 9.44 -23.38 -2.81
C ALA A 438 9.56 -23.66 -1.29
N VAL A 439 9.94 -24.87 -0.88
CA VAL A 439 10.18 -25.23 0.53
C VAL A 439 11.33 -24.42 1.10
N ASP A 440 12.43 -24.26 0.35
CA ASP A 440 13.58 -23.46 0.76
C ASP A 440 13.21 -21.99 0.95
N ALA A 441 12.42 -21.45 0.02
CA ALA A 441 11.94 -20.08 0.10
C ALA A 441 11.04 -19.84 1.33
N VAL A 442 10.25 -20.84 1.73
CA VAL A 442 9.42 -20.76 2.94
C VAL A 442 10.28 -20.85 4.20
N LEU A 443 11.27 -21.75 4.24
CA LEU A 443 12.16 -21.91 5.38
C LEU A 443 13.06 -20.68 5.57
N LEU A 444 13.57 -20.10 4.49
CA LEU A 444 14.33 -18.85 4.54
C LEU A 444 13.48 -17.69 5.06
N LYS A 445 12.22 -17.57 4.60
CA LYS A 445 11.29 -16.56 5.14
C LYS A 445 11.04 -16.73 6.63
N ARG A 446 10.98 -17.96 7.14
CA ARG A 446 10.75 -18.22 8.57
C ARG A 446 11.84 -17.67 9.48
N ILE A 447 13.07 -17.49 8.99
CA ILE A 447 14.15 -16.84 9.77
C ILE A 447 13.78 -15.42 10.19
N PHE A 448 12.94 -14.74 9.41
CA PHE A 448 12.53 -13.35 9.66
C PHE A 448 11.19 -13.23 10.39
N VAL A 449 10.57 -14.36 10.77
CA VAL A 449 9.22 -14.42 11.38
C VAL A 449 9.26 -15.17 12.72
N SER A 450 10.46 -15.46 13.24
CA SER A 450 10.73 -15.99 14.59
C SER A 450 11.46 -14.94 15.40
#